data_AF-A0A6V7WSE5-F1
#
_entry.id   AF-A0A6V7WSE5-F1
#
_cell.length_a   1.000
_cell.length_b   1.000
_cell.length_c   1.000
_cell.angle_alpha   90.00
_cell.angle_beta   90.00
_cell.angle_gamma   90.00
#
_symmetry.space_group_name_H-M   'P 1'
#
loop_
_entity.id
_entity.type
_entity.pdbx_description
1 polymer ?
#
loop_
_entity_poly.entity_id
_entity_poly.type
_entity_poly.pdbx_seq_one_letter_code
_entity_poly.pdbx_strand_id
1 'polypeptide(L)'
;MLNENKGLPENREKIKEIKSQIYSLASYNSNKIMLQNIDINDNLNRFRCVTKIVKRWAKNHFIYNGQFGFFNGATLNVLVIKLVLLYFDSSIIYLLEKFFQTYSEWDWDYQVKLEELSQKTMSWTVDDEIKAKNGFLLKYVARSAEEKIYLQRHFDILMVVLMPGYPEQNCAFNVNYSTKQIIQREFNEANNLIMNAKNMNGGYEEFINFWKNWLDGTKFLKKYNHFLLILCFVSKNDLKEAENYCRFVESRIRLELIFSIELNQRKIKYTHSTDKEKCLPNEIKRKFGGYYIQHWWVELKQTIK
;
A
#
# COMPACT_ATOMS: atom_id res chain seq x y z
N MET A 1 -4.27 40.51 -26.94
CA MET A 1 -3.49 39.37 -27.46
C MET A 1 -2.43 39.01 -26.43
N LEU A 2 -2.76 38.13 -25.49
CA LEU A 2 -1.78 37.51 -24.59
C LEU A 2 -1.74 36.04 -24.99
N ASN A 3 -0.76 35.69 -25.83
CA ASN A 3 -0.47 34.31 -26.16
C ASN A 3 0.11 33.67 -24.91
N GLU A 4 -0.72 32.84 -24.26
CA GLU A 4 -0.28 31.86 -23.30
C GLU A 4 0.80 30.99 -23.94
N ASN A 5 1.96 30.92 -23.29
CA ASN A 5 3.01 29.94 -23.55
C ASN A 5 2.45 28.52 -23.35
N LYS A 6 1.77 27.99 -24.37
CA LYS A 6 1.61 26.55 -24.57
C LYS A 6 3.00 26.00 -24.91
N GLY A 7 3.78 25.68 -23.89
CA GLY A 7 5.08 25.02 -24.05
C GLY A 7 4.94 23.81 -24.98
N LEU A 8 5.74 23.82 -26.05
CA LEU A 8 5.76 22.82 -27.12
C LEU A 8 5.80 21.38 -26.58
N PRO A 9 5.13 20.41 -27.24
CA PRO A 9 5.08 19.00 -26.80
C PRO A 9 6.46 18.38 -26.53
N GLU A 10 7.47 18.69 -27.34
CA GLU A 10 8.85 18.22 -27.19
C GLU A 10 9.49 18.63 -25.87
N ASN A 11 9.21 19.85 -25.38
CA ASN A 11 9.73 20.31 -24.09
C ASN A 11 9.08 19.55 -22.91
N ARG A 12 7.81 19.15 -23.04
CA ARG A 12 7.13 18.36 -21.99
C ARG A 12 7.65 16.94 -21.93
N GLU A 13 7.90 16.31 -23.09
CA GLU A 13 8.48 14.97 -23.15
C GLU A 13 9.91 14.95 -22.59
N LYS A 14 10.74 15.93 -22.96
CA LYS A 14 12.09 16.08 -22.42
C LYS A 14 12.09 16.30 -20.90
N ILE A 15 11.17 17.11 -20.37
CA ILE A 15 10.99 17.28 -18.92
C ILE A 15 10.57 15.96 -18.25
N LYS A 16 9.68 15.18 -18.88
CA LYS A 16 9.22 13.90 -18.36
C LYS A 16 10.36 12.88 -18.31
N GLU A 17 11.20 12.85 -19.34
CA GLU A 17 12.38 12.00 -19.41
C GLU A 17 13.40 12.35 -18.32
N ILE A 18 13.74 13.64 -18.18
CA ILE A 18 14.65 14.13 -17.12
C ILE A 18 14.12 13.75 -15.73
N LYS A 19 12.83 13.95 -15.47
CA LYS A 19 12.21 13.52 -14.20
C LYS A 19 12.34 12.02 -13.97
N SER A 20 12.13 11.19 -14.99
CA SER A 20 12.30 9.74 -14.90
C SER A 20 13.73 9.35 -14.54
N GLN A 21 14.73 10.00 -15.14
CA GLN A 21 16.14 9.76 -14.83
C GLN A 21 16.46 10.15 -13.37
N ILE A 22 15.97 11.32 -12.92
CA ILE A 22 16.13 11.77 -11.53
C ILE A 22 15.52 10.76 -10.55
N TYR A 23 14.32 10.26 -10.82
CA TYR A 23 13.66 9.28 -9.95
C TYR A 23 14.37 7.92 -9.93
N SER A 24 14.92 7.48 -11.07
CA SER A 24 15.77 6.28 -11.10
C SER A 24 17.01 6.44 -10.24
N LEU A 25 17.67 7.61 -10.32
CA LEU A 25 18.83 7.93 -9.49
C LEU A 25 18.47 8.03 -8.01
N ALA A 26 17.32 8.65 -7.70
CA ALA A 26 16.80 8.73 -6.33
C ALA A 26 16.64 7.33 -5.74
N SER A 27 15.98 6.43 -6.46
CA SER A 27 15.76 5.05 -6.02
C SER A 27 17.09 4.31 -5.77
N TYR A 28 18.07 4.48 -6.66
CA TYR A 28 19.41 3.91 -6.46
C TYR A 28 20.07 4.46 -5.19
N ASN A 29 20.07 5.77 -5.02
CA ASN A 29 20.64 6.43 -3.84
C ASN A 29 19.93 5.99 -2.55
N SER A 30 18.61 5.89 -2.55
CA SER A 30 17.85 5.42 -1.40
C SER A 30 18.24 4.01 -1.01
N ASN A 31 18.32 3.08 -1.97
CA ASN A 31 18.73 1.71 -1.70
C ASN A 31 20.17 1.63 -1.18
N LYS A 32 21.08 2.46 -1.72
CA LYS A 32 22.46 2.55 -1.24
C LYS A 32 22.53 3.03 0.22
N ILE A 33 21.81 4.11 0.56
CA ILE A 33 21.76 4.65 1.93
C ILE A 33 21.14 3.62 2.89
N MET A 34 20.05 2.95 2.47
CA MET A 34 19.45 1.87 3.26
C MET A 34 20.42 0.75 3.56
N LEU A 35 21.17 0.28 2.55
CA LEU A 35 22.17 -0.77 2.71
C LEU A 35 23.30 -0.31 3.65
N GLN A 36 23.85 0.88 3.45
CA GLN A 36 24.91 1.44 4.32
C GLN A 36 24.50 1.49 5.79
N ASN A 37 23.24 1.82 6.06
CA ASN A 37 22.69 1.88 7.43
C ASN A 37 22.55 0.50 8.09
N ILE A 38 22.33 -0.57 7.32
CA ILE A 38 22.10 -1.94 7.86
C ILE A 38 23.29 -2.89 7.71
N ASP A 39 24.33 -2.52 6.97
CA ASP A 39 25.53 -3.35 6.73
C ASP A 39 26.49 -3.41 7.94
N ILE A 40 26.06 -2.88 9.08
CA ILE A 40 26.81 -2.87 10.33
C ILE A 40 26.45 -4.12 11.14
N ASN A 41 27.43 -4.96 11.50
CA ASN A 41 27.27 -6.18 12.31
C ASN A 41 26.24 -7.17 11.70
N ASP A 42 25.46 -7.85 12.55
CA ASP A 42 24.42 -8.81 12.14
C ASP A 42 23.07 -8.14 11.75
N ASN A 43 23.03 -6.81 11.60
CA ASN A 43 21.80 -6.06 11.28
C ASN A 43 21.20 -6.49 9.93
N LEU A 44 22.04 -6.79 8.94
CA LEU A 44 21.57 -7.21 7.62
C LEU A 44 20.75 -8.50 7.70
N ASN A 45 21.19 -9.49 8.48
CA ASN A 45 20.47 -10.74 8.65
C ASN A 45 19.15 -10.52 9.39
N ARG A 46 19.17 -9.72 10.47
CA ARG A 46 17.97 -9.34 11.22
C ARG A 46 16.95 -8.61 10.34
N PHE A 47 17.39 -7.61 9.58
CA PHE A 47 16.57 -6.91 8.59
C PHE A 47 15.94 -7.88 7.58
N ARG A 48 16.74 -8.79 7.00
CA ARG A 48 16.25 -9.78 6.02
C ARG A 48 15.21 -10.71 6.62
N CYS A 49 15.41 -11.19 7.84
CA CYS A 49 14.47 -12.08 8.53
C CYS A 49 13.17 -11.36 8.86
N VAL A 50 13.24 -10.20 9.53
CA VAL A 50 12.05 -9.42 9.92
C VAL A 50 11.26 -9.01 8.69
N THR A 51 11.92 -8.47 7.66
CA THR A 51 11.25 -8.05 6.41
C THR A 51 10.53 -9.21 5.72
N LYS A 52 11.11 -10.41 5.68
CA LYS A 52 10.45 -11.59 5.11
C LYS A 52 9.19 -11.97 5.88
N ILE A 53 9.26 -11.96 7.22
CA ILE A 53 8.14 -12.30 8.11
C ILE A 53 7.02 -11.26 7.95
N VAL A 54 7.34 -9.97 8.09
CA VAL A 54 6.40 -8.86 7.95
C VAL A 54 5.77 -8.85 6.56
N LYS A 55 6.55 -9.09 5.50
CA LYS A 55 6.01 -9.17 4.13
C LYS A 55 5.05 -10.34 3.95
N ARG A 56 5.35 -11.51 4.54
CA ARG A 56 4.45 -12.66 4.49
C ARG A 56 3.16 -12.38 5.26
N TRP A 57 3.28 -11.83 6.46
CA TRP A 57 2.16 -11.37 7.27
C TRP A 57 1.28 -10.38 6.49
N ALA A 58 1.85 -9.28 5.97
CA ALA A 58 1.10 -8.26 5.23
C ALA A 58 0.38 -8.83 4.00
N LYS A 59 1.00 -9.78 3.28
CA LYS A 59 0.34 -10.51 2.19
C LYS A 59 -0.82 -11.36 2.67
N ASN A 60 -0.68 -12.06 3.80
CA ASN A 60 -1.71 -12.93 4.38
C ASN A 60 -2.88 -12.14 4.97
N HIS A 61 -2.63 -10.93 5.41
CA HIS A 61 -3.62 -9.98 5.91
C HIS A 61 -4.18 -9.03 4.83
N PHE A 62 -3.83 -9.26 3.55
CA PHE A 62 -4.32 -8.52 2.38
C PHE A 62 -3.98 -7.02 2.35
N ILE A 63 -2.95 -6.59 3.09
CA ILE A 63 -2.47 -5.20 3.14
C ILE A 63 -1.11 -5.03 2.43
N TYR A 64 -0.83 -5.87 1.43
CA TYR A 64 0.36 -5.79 0.60
C TYR A 64 -0.02 -5.76 -0.88
N ASN A 65 -0.26 -4.57 -1.43
CA ASN A 65 -0.33 -4.27 -2.86
C ASN A 65 -0.42 -2.75 -3.06
N GLY A 66 0.68 -2.12 -3.50
CA GLY A 66 0.75 -0.68 -3.72
C GLY A 66 -0.22 -0.15 -4.78
N GLN A 67 -0.65 -0.99 -5.74
CA GLN A 67 -1.60 -0.59 -6.78
C GLN A 67 -3.02 -0.40 -6.21
N PHE A 68 -3.39 -1.20 -5.22
CA PHE A 68 -4.65 -1.09 -4.48
C PHE A 68 -4.61 -0.11 -3.32
N GLY A 69 -3.49 0.61 -3.14
CA GLY A 69 -3.37 1.62 -2.09
C GLY A 69 -2.97 1.05 -0.73
N PHE A 70 -2.38 -0.15 -0.71
CA PHE A 70 -1.76 -0.71 0.50
C PHE A 70 -0.24 -0.54 0.47
N PHE A 71 0.44 -1.04 1.50
CA PHE A 71 1.90 -1.00 1.55
C PHE A 71 2.53 -1.87 0.46
N ASN A 72 3.74 -1.47 0.05
CA ASN A 72 4.56 -2.18 -0.91
C ASN A 72 5.90 -2.57 -0.26
N GLY A 73 6.79 -3.19 -1.05
CA GLY A 73 8.11 -3.61 -0.55
C GLY A 73 8.97 -2.46 -0.05
N ALA A 74 8.96 -1.30 -0.72
CA ALA A 74 9.73 -0.13 -0.30
C ALA A 74 9.21 0.40 1.04
N THR A 75 7.89 0.50 1.22
CA THR A 75 7.27 0.91 2.48
C THR A 75 7.67 0.00 3.64
N LEU A 76 7.50 -1.31 3.49
CA LEU A 76 7.87 -2.25 4.55
C LEU A 76 9.37 -2.20 4.86
N ASN A 77 10.23 -2.04 3.84
CA ASN A 77 11.67 -1.93 4.04
C ASN A 77 12.03 -0.70 4.90
N VAL A 78 11.51 0.49 4.57
CA VAL A 78 11.75 1.71 5.38
C VAL A 78 11.30 1.49 6.82
N LEU A 79 10.09 0.96 7.00
CA LEU A 79 9.51 0.73 8.33
C LEU A 79 10.38 -0.23 9.17
N VAL A 80 10.86 -1.32 8.57
CA VAL A 80 11.72 -2.29 9.25
C VAL A 80 13.12 -1.74 9.51
N ILE A 81 13.73 -1.05 8.54
CA ILE A 81 15.06 -0.43 8.72
C ILE A 81 15.03 0.56 9.88
N LYS A 82 14.01 1.40 9.97
CA LYS A 82 13.86 2.35 11.09
C LYS A 82 13.93 1.66 12.44
N LEU A 83 13.28 0.51 12.59
CA LEU A 83 13.32 -0.24 13.84
C LEU A 83 14.63 -0.95 14.10
N VAL A 84 15.27 -1.50 13.06
CA VAL A 84 16.61 -2.10 13.20
C VAL A 84 17.62 -1.05 13.68
N LEU A 85 17.48 0.20 13.21
CA LEU A 85 18.32 1.32 13.65
C LEU A 85 18.00 1.77 15.08
N LEU A 86 16.72 1.81 15.47
CA LEU A 86 16.30 2.22 16.82
C LEU A 86 16.62 1.18 17.89
N TYR A 87 16.49 -0.11 17.56
CA TYR A 87 16.68 -1.24 18.46
C TYR A 87 17.89 -2.06 18.02
N PHE A 88 19.05 -1.41 18.05
CA PHE A 88 20.32 -2.01 17.68
C PHE A 88 20.57 -3.28 18.52
N ASP A 89 21.15 -4.29 17.88
CA ASP A 89 21.51 -5.60 18.47
C ASP A 89 20.37 -6.39 19.15
N SER A 90 19.12 -6.06 18.83
CA SER A 90 17.96 -6.78 19.38
C SER A 90 17.64 -8.08 18.63
N SER A 91 16.99 -9.04 19.31
CA SER A 91 16.56 -10.29 18.70
C SER A 91 15.45 -10.07 17.64
N ILE A 92 15.34 -11.00 16.68
CA ILE A 92 14.31 -10.94 15.61
C ILE A 92 12.89 -10.89 16.20
N ILE A 93 12.64 -11.65 17.26
CA ILE A 93 11.34 -11.67 17.93
C ILE A 93 11.05 -10.31 18.56
N TYR A 94 12.01 -9.74 19.30
CA TYR A 94 11.83 -8.41 19.89
C TYR A 94 11.59 -7.33 18.84
N LEU A 95 12.30 -7.39 17.70
CA LEU A 95 12.09 -6.47 16.58
C LEU A 95 10.68 -6.60 15.98
N LEU A 96 10.14 -7.82 15.87
CA LEU A 96 8.76 -8.04 15.43
C LEU A 96 7.76 -7.45 16.43
N GLU A 97 7.93 -7.73 17.72
CA GLU A 97 7.06 -7.17 18.76
C GLU A 97 7.04 -5.64 18.73
N LYS A 98 8.24 -5.02 18.67
CA LYS A 98 8.36 -3.56 18.52
C LYS A 98 7.80 -3.06 17.21
N PHE A 99 7.89 -3.82 16.12
CA PHE A 99 7.29 -3.42 14.86
C PHE A 99 5.79 -3.26 14.94
N PHE A 100 5.09 -4.25 15.48
CA PHE A 100 3.64 -4.17 15.60
C PHE A 100 3.22 -3.15 16.65
N GLN A 101 3.90 -3.07 17.79
CA GLN A 101 3.62 -2.06 18.81
C GLN A 101 3.81 -0.63 18.26
N THR A 102 4.96 -0.33 17.67
CA THR A 102 5.27 1.02 17.18
C THR A 102 4.29 1.47 16.10
N TYR A 103 4.02 0.63 15.10
CA TYR A 103 3.18 1.04 13.97
C TYR A 103 1.68 0.86 14.19
N SER A 104 1.25 0.12 15.22
CA SER A 104 -0.15 0.14 15.69
C SER A 104 -0.48 1.45 16.40
N GLU A 105 0.48 1.99 17.15
CA GLU A 105 0.33 3.22 17.95
C GLU A 105 0.87 4.47 17.25
N TRP A 106 1.45 4.33 16.05
CA TRP A 106 2.07 5.44 15.33
C TRP A 106 1.04 6.51 14.97
N ASP A 107 1.34 7.75 15.34
CA ASP A 107 0.58 8.91 14.90
C ASP A 107 0.99 9.26 13.45
N TRP A 108 0.10 8.92 12.52
CA TRP A 108 0.32 9.08 11.09
C TRP A 108 0.21 10.53 10.59
N ASP A 109 -0.06 11.48 11.48
CA ASP A 109 0.15 12.90 11.20
C ASP A 109 1.67 13.21 11.11
N TYR A 110 2.52 12.35 11.68
CA TYR A 110 3.97 12.39 11.55
C TYR A 110 4.51 11.40 10.51
N GLN A 111 5.50 11.88 9.76
CA GLN A 111 6.21 11.09 8.74
C GLN A 111 7.21 10.10 9.32
N VAL A 112 7.29 8.92 8.72
CA VAL A 112 8.36 7.94 8.98
C VAL A 112 9.58 8.29 8.12
N LYS A 113 10.66 8.73 8.76
CA LYS A 113 11.98 9.00 8.16
C LYS A 113 13.09 8.18 8.81
N LEU A 114 14.15 7.90 8.04
CA LEU A 114 15.38 7.22 8.50
C LEU A 114 16.47 8.21 8.94
N GLU A 115 16.61 9.35 8.27
CA GLU A 115 17.63 10.38 8.53
C GLU A 115 17.00 11.78 8.46
N GLU A 116 17.52 12.75 9.21
CA GLU A 116 17.26 14.17 8.99
C GLU A 116 18.26 14.70 7.94
N LEU A 117 17.92 14.56 6.65
CA LEU A 117 18.77 15.14 5.60
C LEU A 117 18.60 16.67 5.55
N SER A 118 19.72 17.37 5.68
CA SER A 118 19.85 18.82 5.87
C SER A 118 19.73 19.66 4.59
N GLN A 119 19.38 19.09 3.43
CA GLN A 119 19.28 19.83 2.17
C GLN A 119 17.83 20.08 1.75
N LYS A 120 17.36 21.30 2.07
CA LYS A 120 15.97 21.79 1.88
C LYS A 120 15.54 22.04 0.43
N THR A 121 16.46 22.11 -0.53
CA THR A 121 16.18 22.73 -1.85
C THR A 121 15.37 21.88 -2.83
N MET A 122 15.08 20.60 -2.52
CA MET A 122 14.10 19.77 -3.26
C MET A 122 13.59 18.59 -2.41
N SER A 123 13.47 18.81 -1.10
CA SER A 123 12.90 17.82 -0.20
C SER A 123 11.44 17.56 -0.56
N TRP A 124 10.94 16.39 -0.20
CA TRP A 124 9.53 16.08 -0.34
C TRP A 124 8.70 17.12 0.44
N THR A 125 7.63 17.62 -0.17
CA THR A 125 6.65 18.49 0.49
C THR A 125 5.25 17.95 0.29
N VAL A 126 4.39 18.18 1.29
CA VAL A 126 2.96 17.85 1.23
C VAL A 126 2.31 18.51 0.01
N ASP A 127 2.62 19.78 -0.25
CA ASP A 127 2.04 20.55 -1.36
C ASP A 127 2.40 19.97 -2.73
N ASP A 128 3.64 19.50 -2.92
CA ASP A 128 4.07 18.93 -4.19
C ASP A 128 3.41 17.57 -4.45
N GLU A 129 3.24 16.73 -3.41
CA GLU A 129 2.51 15.47 -3.54
C GLU A 129 1.01 15.70 -3.80
N ILE A 130 0.38 16.67 -3.11
CA ILE A 130 -1.02 17.05 -3.38
C ILE A 130 -1.17 17.52 -4.83
N LYS A 131 -0.28 18.40 -5.32
CA LYS A 131 -0.30 18.85 -6.73
C LYS A 131 -0.18 17.68 -7.70
N ALA A 132 0.69 16.71 -7.41
CA ALA A 132 0.86 15.52 -8.23
C ALA A 132 -0.41 14.63 -8.24
N LYS A 133 -1.10 14.49 -7.10
CA LYS A 133 -2.37 13.76 -7.00
C LYS A 133 -3.52 14.47 -7.74
N ASN A 134 -3.60 15.79 -7.63
CA ASN A 134 -4.69 16.60 -8.19
C ASN A 134 -4.82 16.52 -9.72
N GLY A 135 -3.71 16.29 -10.44
CA GLY A 135 -3.72 16.18 -11.90
C GLY A 135 -4.63 15.06 -12.44
N PHE A 136 -4.92 14.03 -11.65
CA PHE A 136 -5.75 12.90 -12.07
C PHE A 136 -7.27 13.15 -11.94
N LEU A 137 -7.66 14.07 -11.05
CA LEU A 137 -9.03 14.22 -10.54
C LEU A 137 -9.74 15.51 -10.97
N LEU A 138 -9.07 16.37 -11.76
CA LEU A 138 -9.66 17.55 -12.43
C LEU A 138 -10.91 17.24 -13.29
N LYS A 139 -11.24 15.96 -13.47
CA LYS A 139 -12.44 15.46 -14.15
C LYS A 139 -13.70 15.47 -13.28
N TYR A 140 -13.58 15.53 -11.94
CA TYR A 140 -14.72 15.45 -11.04
C TYR A 140 -15.14 16.85 -10.56
N VAL A 141 -16.39 17.22 -10.86
CA VAL A 141 -17.00 18.47 -10.38
C VAL A 141 -17.89 18.14 -9.18
N ALA A 142 -17.51 18.63 -8.00
CA ALA A 142 -18.31 18.47 -6.79
C ALA A 142 -19.63 19.24 -6.92
N ARG A 143 -20.76 18.56 -6.73
CA ARG A 143 -22.11 19.12 -6.87
C ARG A 143 -22.69 19.60 -5.54
N SER A 144 -22.11 19.18 -4.41
CA SER A 144 -22.53 19.56 -3.05
C SER A 144 -21.33 19.82 -2.13
N ALA A 145 -21.58 20.49 -1.00
CA ALA A 145 -20.55 20.69 0.04
C ALA A 145 -20.08 19.36 0.66
N GLU A 146 -20.98 18.40 0.78
CA GLU A 146 -20.69 17.05 1.27
C GLU A 146 -19.76 16.31 0.30
N GLU A 147 -20.04 16.36 -1.01
CA GLU A 147 -19.17 15.76 -2.03
C GLU A 147 -17.78 16.37 -2.01
N LYS A 148 -17.65 17.68 -1.76
CA LYS A 148 -16.32 18.31 -1.59
C LYS A 148 -15.52 17.68 -0.44
N ILE A 149 -16.18 17.39 0.69
CA ILE A 149 -15.53 16.75 1.85
C ILE A 149 -15.11 15.31 1.51
N TYR A 150 -15.97 14.53 0.83
CA TYR A 150 -15.62 13.17 0.41
C TYR A 150 -14.46 13.17 -0.59
N LEU A 151 -14.48 14.07 -1.57
CA LEU A 151 -13.37 14.26 -2.50
C LEU A 151 -12.08 14.65 -1.75
N GLN A 152 -12.17 15.54 -0.75
CA GLN A 152 -11.04 15.91 0.11
C GLN A 152 -10.39 14.71 0.78
N ARG A 153 -11.18 13.78 1.34
CA ARG A 153 -10.67 12.55 1.96
C ARG A 153 -9.82 11.69 1.03
N HIS A 154 -10.07 11.76 -0.29
CA HIS A 154 -9.27 11.06 -1.29
C HIS A 154 -7.99 11.81 -1.69
N PHE A 155 -7.93 13.13 -1.44
CA PHE A 155 -6.75 13.96 -1.67
C PHE A 155 -5.78 13.95 -0.49
N ASP A 156 -6.27 13.70 0.72
CA ASP A 156 -5.48 13.73 1.93
C ASP A 156 -4.28 12.77 1.84
N ILE A 157 -3.13 13.26 2.30
CA ILE A 157 -1.93 12.45 2.48
C ILE A 157 -2.04 11.82 3.87
N LEU A 158 -2.35 10.52 3.90
CA LEU A 158 -2.84 9.86 5.10
C LEU A 158 -1.80 9.06 5.88
N MET A 159 -0.76 8.59 5.18
CA MET A 159 0.38 7.85 5.73
C MET A 159 1.62 8.23 4.93
N VAL A 160 2.64 8.76 5.60
CA VAL A 160 3.87 9.25 4.97
C VAL A 160 5.05 8.39 5.42
N VAL A 161 5.64 7.67 4.47
CA VAL A 161 6.86 6.88 4.69
C VAL A 161 7.87 7.30 3.64
N LEU A 162 8.89 8.04 4.06
CA LEU A 162 9.84 8.63 3.11
C LEU A 162 11.03 7.72 2.86
N MET A 163 11.33 7.51 1.59
CA MET A 163 12.59 6.92 1.15
C MET A 163 13.73 7.90 1.45
N PRO A 164 14.87 7.43 2.01
CA PRO A 164 16.03 8.27 2.26
C PRO A 164 16.69 8.68 0.94
N GLY A 165 17.47 9.76 0.96
CA GLY A 165 18.18 10.24 -0.22
C GLY A 165 17.36 11.21 -1.08
N TYR A 166 18.07 11.90 -1.96
CA TYR A 166 17.52 13.02 -2.72
C TYR A 166 17.08 12.62 -4.14
N PRO A 167 15.93 13.13 -4.63
CA PRO A 167 14.86 13.76 -3.85
C PRO A 167 14.12 12.74 -2.97
N GLU A 168 13.67 13.17 -1.80
CA GLU A 168 12.84 12.32 -0.92
C GLU A 168 11.53 11.97 -1.62
N GLN A 169 11.01 10.76 -1.36
CA GLN A 169 9.74 10.30 -1.94
C GLN A 169 8.91 9.54 -0.91
N ASN A 170 7.62 9.86 -0.83
CA ASN A 170 6.68 9.06 -0.08
C ASN A 170 6.41 7.74 -0.83
N CYS A 171 6.82 6.61 -0.25
CA CYS A 171 6.57 5.29 -0.84
C CYS A 171 5.17 4.73 -0.52
N ALA A 172 4.40 5.40 0.34
CA ALA A 172 3.02 5.06 0.70
C ALA A 172 1.98 6.01 0.08
N PHE A 173 2.34 6.75 -0.98
CA PHE A 173 1.53 7.79 -1.62
C PHE A 173 0.13 7.34 -2.12
N ASN A 174 -0.04 6.04 -2.42
CA ASN A 174 -1.32 5.48 -2.87
C ASN A 174 -2.29 5.12 -1.73
N VAL A 175 -1.87 5.19 -0.46
CA VAL A 175 -2.75 4.96 0.69
C VAL A 175 -3.88 5.97 0.67
N ASN A 176 -5.11 5.47 0.81
CA ASN A 176 -6.34 6.24 0.82
C ASN A 176 -7.09 6.03 2.14
N TYR A 177 -8.24 6.69 2.28
CA TYR A 177 -9.02 6.68 3.51
C TYR A 177 -9.43 5.27 3.97
N SER A 178 -9.86 4.43 3.03
CA SER A 178 -10.24 3.04 3.30
C SER A 178 -9.04 2.17 3.66
N THR A 179 -7.97 2.25 2.88
CA THR A 179 -6.79 1.41 3.10
C THR A 179 -6.05 1.80 4.37
N LYS A 180 -6.00 3.10 4.75
CA LYS A 180 -5.47 3.57 6.04
C LYS A 180 -6.15 2.84 7.20
N GLN A 181 -7.48 2.84 7.23
CA GLN A 181 -8.26 2.20 8.29
C GLN A 181 -8.00 0.70 8.37
N ILE A 182 -7.94 0.02 7.22
CA ILE A 182 -7.67 -1.42 7.15
C ILE A 182 -6.26 -1.71 7.67
N ILE A 183 -5.24 -0.97 7.20
CA ILE A 183 -3.86 -1.10 7.66
C ILE A 183 -3.80 -0.96 9.18
N GLN A 184 -4.32 0.14 9.74
CA GLN A 184 -4.30 0.39 11.18
C GLN A 184 -5.00 -0.74 11.96
N ARG A 185 -6.14 -1.23 11.46
CA ARG A 185 -6.83 -2.36 12.08
C ARG A 185 -5.98 -3.63 12.09
N GLU A 186 -5.38 -4.02 10.96
CA GLU A 186 -4.53 -5.23 10.92
C GLU A 186 -3.31 -5.10 11.84
N PHE A 187 -2.68 -3.92 11.91
CA PHE A 187 -1.57 -3.66 12.82
C PHE A 187 -2.01 -3.77 14.29
N ASN A 188 -3.16 -3.19 14.66
CA ASN A 188 -3.74 -3.31 16.00
C ASN A 188 -4.07 -4.77 16.36
N GLU A 189 -4.73 -5.50 15.46
CA GLU A 189 -5.05 -6.92 15.66
C GLU A 189 -3.77 -7.75 15.86
N ALA A 190 -2.74 -7.54 15.02
CA ALA A 190 -1.46 -8.23 15.13
C ALA A 190 -0.71 -7.91 16.42
N ASN A 191 -0.73 -6.64 16.87
CA ASN A 191 -0.13 -6.23 18.13
C ASN A 191 -0.85 -6.87 19.34
N ASN A 192 -2.18 -6.83 19.35
CA ASN A 192 -3.00 -7.45 20.41
C ASN A 192 -2.73 -8.95 20.51
N LEU A 193 -2.62 -9.65 19.38
CA LEU A 193 -2.27 -11.06 19.35
C LEU A 193 -0.89 -11.32 19.99
N ILE A 194 0.14 -10.54 19.61
CA ILE A 194 1.48 -10.64 20.18
C ILE A 194 1.47 -10.38 21.69
N MET A 195 0.78 -9.33 22.14
CA MET A 195 0.68 -8.98 23.56
C MET A 195 -0.03 -10.07 24.38
N ASN A 196 -1.09 -10.66 23.82
CA ASN A 196 -1.78 -11.78 24.47
C ASN A 196 -0.88 -13.02 24.58
N ALA A 197 -0.06 -13.31 23.56
CA ALA A 197 0.86 -14.44 23.58
C ALA A 197 1.94 -14.34 24.66
N LYS A 198 2.39 -13.12 25.01
CA LYS A 198 3.34 -12.91 26.12
C LYS A 198 2.80 -13.36 27.47
N ASN A 199 1.48 -13.31 27.63
CA ASN A 199 0.79 -13.68 28.87
C ASN A 199 0.30 -15.15 28.85
N MET A 200 0.59 -15.90 27.79
CA MET A 200 0.24 -17.32 27.70
C MET A 200 1.22 -18.17 28.52
N ASN A 201 0.69 -18.99 29.42
CA ASN A 201 1.44 -20.05 30.12
C ASN A 201 1.40 -21.39 29.35
N GLY A 202 1.23 -21.31 28.03
CA GLY A 202 0.96 -22.44 27.15
C GLY A 202 2.18 -23.29 26.83
N GLY A 203 1.95 -24.56 26.49
CA GLY A 203 2.99 -25.46 25.99
C GLY A 203 3.49 -25.08 24.59
N TYR A 204 4.52 -25.79 24.12
CA TYR A 204 5.15 -25.53 22.81
C TYR A 204 4.18 -25.56 21.62
N GLU A 205 3.16 -26.43 21.64
CA GLU A 205 2.17 -26.53 20.56
C GLU A 205 1.26 -25.30 20.47
N GLU A 206 0.83 -24.75 21.61
CA GLU A 206 0.01 -23.54 21.66
C GLU A 206 0.78 -22.34 21.11
N PHE A 207 2.07 -22.24 21.44
CA PHE A 207 2.97 -21.22 20.90
C PHE A 207 3.12 -21.31 19.37
N ILE A 208 3.29 -22.52 18.81
CA ILE A 208 3.33 -22.71 17.36
C ILE A 208 2.01 -22.31 16.71
N ASN A 209 0.89 -22.75 17.28
CA ASN A 209 -0.43 -22.47 16.74
C ASN A 209 -0.72 -20.96 16.76
N PHE A 210 -0.30 -20.27 17.81
CA PHE A 210 -0.34 -18.82 17.90
C PHE A 210 0.38 -18.16 16.71
N TRP A 211 1.66 -18.47 16.47
CA TRP A 211 2.42 -17.85 15.39
C TRP A 211 1.88 -18.21 13.99
N LYS A 212 1.34 -19.42 13.81
CA LYS A 212 0.63 -19.80 12.58
C LYS A 212 -0.60 -18.93 12.35
N ASN A 213 -1.45 -18.79 13.36
CA ASN A 213 -2.66 -17.97 13.27
C ASN A 213 -2.33 -16.50 13.03
N TRP A 214 -1.33 -15.99 13.75
CA TRP A 214 -0.82 -14.64 13.61
C TRP A 214 -0.28 -14.37 12.20
N LEU A 215 0.42 -15.32 11.59
CA LEU A 215 1.05 -15.16 10.28
C LEU A 215 0.09 -15.39 9.12
N ASP A 216 -0.80 -16.38 9.22
CA ASP A 216 -1.65 -16.83 8.12
C ASP A 216 -2.99 -16.08 8.04
N GLY A 217 -3.48 -15.54 9.17
CA GLY A 217 -4.70 -14.75 9.23
C GLY A 217 -5.95 -15.50 8.76
N THR A 218 -7.03 -14.75 8.49
CA THR A 218 -8.29 -15.30 7.96
C THR A 218 -8.37 -15.09 6.46
N LYS A 219 -8.84 -16.11 5.70
CA LYS A 219 -9.05 -15.99 4.25
C LYS A 219 -9.99 -14.82 3.89
N PHE A 220 -9.73 -14.15 2.77
CA PHE A 220 -10.44 -12.92 2.39
C PHE A 220 -11.96 -13.12 2.33
N LEU A 221 -12.41 -14.18 1.64
CA LEU A 221 -13.84 -14.49 1.46
C LEU A 221 -14.55 -14.94 2.75
N LYS A 222 -13.79 -15.31 3.79
CA LYS A 222 -14.34 -15.63 5.12
C LYS A 222 -14.31 -14.43 6.06
N LYS A 223 -13.49 -13.42 5.75
CA LYS A 223 -13.30 -12.23 6.60
C LYS A 223 -14.48 -11.25 6.49
N TYR A 224 -15.25 -11.32 5.41
CA TYR A 224 -16.29 -10.34 5.11
C TYR A 224 -17.55 -10.98 4.53
N ASN A 225 -18.63 -10.20 4.43
CA ASN A 225 -19.97 -10.68 4.08
C ASN A 225 -20.43 -10.25 2.68
N HIS A 226 -19.94 -9.12 2.17
CA HIS A 226 -20.40 -8.54 0.92
C HIS A 226 -19.23 -8.27 -0.01
N PHE A 227 -19.35 -8.75 -1.25
CA PHE A 227 -18.26 -8.70 -2.22
C PHE A 227 -18.76 -8.28 -3.60
N LEU A 228 -17.89 -7.57 -4.30
CA LEU A 228 -17.95 -7.36 -5.74
C LEU A 228 -16.84 -8.19 -6.38
N LEU A 229 -17.20 -9.04 -7.33
CA LEU A 229 -16.27 -9.79 -8.15
C LEU A 229 -16.07 -9.06 -9.49
N ILE A 230 -14.85 -8.61 -9.74
CA ILE A 230 -14.46 -7.99 -11.01
C ILE A 230 -13.83 -9.07 -11.86
N LEU A 231 -14.37 -9.30 -13.06
CA LEU A 231 -13.85 -10.26 -14.02
C LEU A 231 -13.34 -9.51 -15.23
N CYS A 232 -12.08 -9.76 -15.59
CA CYS A 232 -11.52 -9.37 -16.87
C CYS A 232 -11.22 -10.63 -17.67
N PHE A 233 -11.85 -10.75 -18.84
CA PHE A 233 -11.65 -11.87 -19.73
C PHE A 233 -11.31 -11.38 -21.14
N VAL A 234 -10.27 -11.98 -21.71
CA VAL A 234 -9.76 -11.62 -23.04
C VAL A 234 -9.59 -12.89 -23.86
N SER A 235 -9.80 -12.79 -25.17
CA SER A 235 -9.51 -13.91 -26.08
C SER A 235 -8.04 -14.35 -25.94
N LYS A 236 -7.77 -15.65 -26.02
CA LYS A 236 -6.40 -16.21 -25.88
C LYS A 236 -5.50 -15.98 -27.11
N ASN A 237 -5.97 -15.23 -28.10
CA ASN A 237 -5.25 -15.03 -29.37
C ASN A 237 -3.90 -14.33 -29.17
N ASP A 238 -3.82 -13.37 -28.24
CA ASP A 238 -2.57 -12.72 -27.84
C ASP A 238 -2.51 -12.60 -26.31
N LEU A 239 -1.65 -13.41 -25.68
CA LEU A 239 -1.47 -13.41 -24.23
C LEU A 239 -0.89 -12.09 -23.71
N LYS A 240 0.00 -11.44 -24.47
CA LYS A 240 0.65 -10.20 -24.04
C LYS A 240 -0.34 -9.04 -24.07
N GLU A 241 -1.16 -8.97 -25.10
CA GLU A 241 -2.26 -8.00 -25.16
C GLU A 241 -3.27 -8.23 -24.02
N ALA A 242 -3.64 -9.49 -23.77
CA ALA A 242 -4.54 -9.87 -22.69
C ALA A 242 -4.01 -9.47 -21.31
N GLU A 243 -2.72 -9.70 -21.04
CA GLU A 243 -2.05 -9.26 -19.81
C GLU A 243 -2.03 -7.73 -19.69
N ASN A 244 -1.67 -7.02 -20.76
CA ASN A 244 -1.65 -5.56 -20.75
C ASN A 244 -3.03 -4.97 -20.48
N TYR A 245 -4.08 -5.54 -21.08
CA TYR A 245 -5.45 -5.13 -20.84
C TYR A 245 -5.88 -5.39 -19.40
N CYS A 246 -5.56 -6.55 -18.83
CA CYS A 246 -5.86 -6.84 -17.42
C CYS A 246 -5.10 -5.91 -16.47
N ARG A 247 -3.84 -5.58 -16.75
CA ARG A 247 -3.07 -4.59 -15.97
C ARG A 247 -3.66 -3.18 -16.07
N PHE A 248 -4.19 -2.81 -17.23
CA PHE A 248 -4.95 -1.58 -17.37
C PHE A 248 -6.18 -1.59 -16.46
N VAL A 249 -6.98 -2.66 -16.50
CA VAL A 249 -8.16 -2.82 -15.62
C VAL A 249 -7.76 -2.73 -14.15
N GLU A 250 -6.72 -3.47 -13.73
CA GLU A 250 -6.18 -3.46 -12.37
C GLU A 250 -5.85 -2.04 -11.89
N SER A 251 -5.19 -1.24 -12.74
CA SER A 251 -4.85 0.15 -12.43
C SER A 251 -6.07 1.06 -12.21
N ARG A 252 -7.23 0.72 -12.80
CA ARG A 252 -8.48 1.50 -12.69
C ARG A 252 -9.33 1.12 -11.50
N ILE A 253 -9.13 -0.07 -10.92
CA ILE A 253 -9.92 -0.53 -9.76
C ILE A 253 -9.84 0.50 -8.62
N ARG A 254 -8.63 0.93 -8.24
CA ARG A 254 -8.48 1.94 -7.19
C ARG A 254 -8.91 3.34 -7.65
N LEU A 255 -8.46 3.75 -8.84
CA LEU A 255 -8.56 5.14 -9.29
C LEU A 255 -9.96 5.54 -9.75
N GLU A 256 -10.76 4.60 -10.24
CA GLU A 256 -12.07 4.87 -10.82
C GLU A 256 -13.18 4.12 -10.07
N LEU A 257 -13.07 2.81 -9.92
CA LEU A 257 -14.14 2.01 -9.31
C LEU A 257 -14.30 2.26 -7.81
N ILE A 258 -13.25 2.03 -7.02
CA ILE A 258 -13.26 2.24 -5.56
C ILE A 258 -13.62 3.68 -5.25
N PHE A 259 -12.99 4.62 -5.96
CA PHE A 259 -13.28 6.04 -5.86
C PHE A 259 -14.76 6.35 -6.10
N SER A 260 -15.36 5.82 -7.17
CA SER A 260 -16.78 6.05 -7.48
C SER A 260 -17.72 5.41 -6.46
N ILE A 261 -17.37 4.25 -5.93
CA ILE A 261 -18.15 3.56 -4.88
C ILE A 261 -18.15 4.39 -3.61
N GLU A 262 -16.99 4.83 -3.14
CA GLU A 262 -16.82 5.59 -1.90
C GLU A 262 -17.43 7.00 -2.01
N LEU A 263 -17.37 7.62 -3.19
CA LEU A 263 -17.98 8.94 -3.43
C LEU A 263 -19.52 8.87 -3.48
N ASN A 264 -20.08 7.90 -4.19
CA ASN A 264 -21.51 7.88 -4.49
C ASN A 264 -22.35 7.13 -3.45
N GLN A 265 -21.77 6.19 -2.72
CA GLN A 265 -22.53 5.35 -1.79
C GLN A 265 -22.30 5.71 -0.33
N ARG A 266 -23.19 6.57 0.19
CA ARG A 266 -23.21 7.02 1.60
C ARG A 266 -23.30 5.88 2.63
N LYS A 267 -23.70 4.68 2.20
CA LYS A 267 -23.84 3.48 3.04
C LYS A 267 -22.55 2.65 3.11
N ILE A 268 -21.48 3.01 2.40
CA ILE A 268 -20.22 2.27 2.42
C ILE A 268 -19.23 3.02 3.30
N LYS A 269 -18.72 2.34 4.32
CA LYS A 269 -17.74 2.86 5.28
C LYS A 269 -16.32 2.81 4.72
N TYR A 270 -15.94 1.69 4.10
CA TYR A 270 -14.68 1.51 3.40
C TYR A 270 -14.80 0.36 2.39
N THR A 271 -13.84 0.29 1.49
CA THR A 271 -13.67 -0.84 0.56
C THR A 271 -12.32 -1.51 0.73
N HIS A 272 -12.25 -2.82 0.51
CA HIS A 272 -11.00 -3.59 0.55
C HIS A 272 -10.86 -4.39 -0.74
N SER A 273 -9.85 -4.11 -1.55
CA SER A 273 -9.59 -4.84 -2.80
C SER A 273 -8.42 -5.82 -2.68
N THR A 274 -8.52 -6.97 -3.37
CA THR A 274 -7.44 -7.96 -3.45
C THR A 274 -7.43 -8.70 -4.78
N ASP A 275 -6.21 -8.96 -5.29
CA ASP A 275 -5.87 -9.86 -6.39
C ASP A 275 -5.38 -11.24 -5.90
N LYS A 276 -5.16 -11.40 -4.59
CA LYS A 276 -4.53 -12.59 -4.03
C LYS A 276 -5.48 -13.79 -3.98
N GLU A 277 -6.76 -13.54 -3.78
CA GLU A 277 -7.76 -14.59 -3.67
C GLU A 277 -8.15 -15.11 -5.06
N LYS A 278 -7.60 -16.26 -5.44
CA LYS A 278 -7.78 -16.85 -6.78
C LYS A 278 -9.03 -17.73 -6.92
N CYS A 279 -9.91 -17.71 -5.93
CA CYS A 279 -11.12 -18.52 -5.96
C CYS A 279 -12.10 -17.94 -6.99
N LEU A 280 -12.43 -18.74 -8.01
CA LEU A 280 -13.44 -18.44 -9.02
C LEU A 280 -14.59 -19.44 -8.89
N PRO A 281 -15.86 -18.99 -8.84
CA PRO A 281 -17.02 -19.87 -8.90
C PRO A 281 -16.98 -20.81 -10.12
N ASN A 282 -17.38 -22.06 -9.93
CA ASN A 282 -17.32 -23.10 -10.97
C ASN A 282 -18.17 -22.75 -12.21
N GLU A 283 -19.25 -22.00 -12.04
CA GLU A 283 -20.08 -21.49 -13.13
C GLU A 283 -19.30 -20.57 -14.07
N ILE A 284 -18.51 -19.65 -13.51
CA ILE A 284 -17.67 -18.73 -14.27
C ILE A 284 -16.57 -19.51 -14.99
N LYS A 285 -15.92 -20.46 -14.31
CA LYS A 285 -14.90 -21.32 -14.93
C LYS A 285 -15.44 -22.11 -16.12
N ARG A 286 -16.66 -22.67 -16.02
CA ARG A 286 -17.31 -23.38 -17.12
C ARG A 286 -17.64 -22.46 -18.28
N LYS A 287 -18.22 -21.29 -18.00
CA LYS A 287 -18.66 -20.34 -19.04
C LYS A 287 -17.50 -19.69 -19.79
N PHE A 288 -16.40 -19.41 -19.10
CA PHE A 288 -15.29 -18.63 -19.66
C PHE A 288 -13.97 -19.41 -19.77
N GLY A 289 -13.94 -20.73 -19.60
CA GLY A 289 -12.71 -21.54 -19.62
C GLY A 289 -11.87 -21.43 -20.91
N GLY A 290 -12.49 -21.02 -22.02
CA GLY A 290 -11.83 -20.72 -23.29
C GLY A 290 -11.01 -19.41 -23.31
N TYR A 291 -11.20 -18.53 -22.33
CA TYR A 291 -10.60 -17.18 -22.29
C TYR A 291 -9.39 -17.12 -21.35
N TYR A 292 -8.56 -16.10 -21.54
CA TYR A 292 -7.64 -15.65 -20.50
C TYR A 292 -8.46 -14.87 -19.47
N ILE A 293 -8.41 -15.24 -18.19
CA ILE A 293 -9.22 -14.63 -17.14
C ILE A 293 -8.31 -14.13 -16.01
N GLN A 294 -8.47 -12.87 -15.65
CA GLN A 294 -8.06 -12.33 -14.37
C GLN A 294 -9.28 -11.86 -13.59
N HIS A 295 -9.17 -11.88 -12.26
CA HIS A 295 -10.25 -11.49 -11.39
C HIS A 295 -9.74 -10.84 -10.11
N TRP A 296 -10.58 -9.99 -9.55
CA TRP A 296 -10.31 -9.28 -8.31
C TRP A 296 -11.55 -9.28 -7.44
N TRP A 297 -11.33 -9.34 -6.13
CA TRP A 297 -12.38 -9.26 -5.14
C TRP A 297 -12.32 -7.88 -4.47
N VAL A 298 -13.46 -7.22 -4.37
CA VAL A 298 -13.61 -5.96 -3.63
C VAL A 298 -14.68 -6.16 -2.58
N GLU A 299 -14.31 -6.04 -1.33
CA GLU A 299 -15.25 -6.01 -0.23
C GLU A 299 -15.90 -4.64 -0.08
N LEU A 300 -17.18 -4.65 0.31
CA LEU A 300 -17.97 -3.46 0.57
C LEU A 300 -18.46 -3.47 2.01
N LYS A 301 -17.75 -2.76 2.91
CA LYS A 301 -18.19 -2.64 4.30
C LYS A 301 -19.29 -1.59 4.40
N GLN A 302 -20.48 -2.01 4.80
CA GLN A 302 -21.59 -1.07 5.01
C GLN A 302 -21.48 -0.33 6.35
N THR A 303 -21.90 0.94 6.37
CA THR A 303 -22.14 1.70 7.59
C THR A 303 -23.38 1.10 8.27
N ILE A 304 -23.18 0.50 9.45
CA ILE A 304 -24.29 -0.05 10.23
C ILE A 304 -25.17 1.13 10.66
N LYS A 305 -26.47 1.05 10.35
CA LYS A 305 -27.48 1.99 10.84
C LYS A 305 -27.74 1.74 12.31
#